data_AF-A0A539E8S6-F1
#
_entry.id   AF-A0A539E8S6-F1
#
_cell.length_a   1.000
_cell.length_b   1.000
_cell.length_c   1.000
_cell.angle_alpha   90.00
_cell.angle_beta   90.00
_cell.angle_gamma   90.00
#
_symmetry.space_group_name_H-M   'P 1'
#
loop_
_entity.id
_entity.type
_entity.pdbx_description
1 polymer ?
#
loop_
_entity_poly.entity_id
_entity_poly.type
_entity_poly.pdbx_seq_one_letter_code
_entity_poly.pdbx_strand_id
1 'polypeptide(L)' 'MALDNSWFSEIYPSYGAAFSLKTTQKLHEERSPFQHLAIYETDYFGTLMVLDGCIMVTDRDNFLYHEIIYSNP' A
#
# COMPACT_ATOMS: atom_id res chain seq x y z
N MET A 1 -3.40 -5.34 -21.84
CA MET A 1 -4.20 -5.99 -20.78
C MET A 1 -4.42 -4.94 -19.71
N ALA A 2 -5.66 -4.56 -19.43
CA ALA A 2 -5.96 -3.63 -18.35
C ALA A 2 -5.93 -4.39 -17.02
N LEU A 3 -5.49 -3.73 -15.96
CA LEU A 3 -5.61 -4.24 -14.60
C LEU A 3 -7.11 -4.43 -14.30
N ASP A 4 -7.49 -5.59 -13.76
CA ASP A 4 -8.85 -5.83 -13.30
C ASP A 4 -9.02 -5.37 -11.83
N ASN A 5 -10.19 -5.63 -11.24
CA ASN A 5 -10.48 -5.25 -9.86
C ASN A 5 -9.63 -5.99 -8.80
N SER A 6 -8.76 -6.94 -9.20
CA SER A 6 -7.82 -7.61 -8.29
C SER A 6 -6.51 -6.83 -8.07
N TRP A 7 -6.41 -5.61 -8.61
CA TRP A 7 -5.23 -4.76 -8.44
C TRP A 7 -5.57 -3.49 -7.68
N PHE A 8 -4.84 -3.24 -6.60
CA PHE A 8 -4.81 -1.93 -5.98
C PHE A 8 -3.83 -1.04 -6.75
N SER A 9 -4.26 0.14 -7.18
CA SER A 9 -3.41 1.07 -7.95
C SER A 9 -3.38 2.44 -7.30
N GLU A 10 -2.19 2.85 -6.89
CA GLU A 10 -1.89 4.20 -6.45
C GLU A 10 -1.34 5.00 -7.62
N ILE A 11 -2.00 6.10 -7.95
CA ILE A 11 -1.64 6.94 -9.10
C ILE A 11 -1.04 8.24 -8.56
N TYR A 12 0.10 8.62 -9.12
CA TYR A 12 0.82 9.86 -8.84
C TYR A 12 0.85 10.75 -10.10
N PRO A 13 -0.25 11.46 -10.42
CA PRO A 13 -0.35 12.24 -11.66
C PRO A 13 0.74 13.29 -11.79
N SER A 14 1.10 13.94 -10.68
CA SER A 14 2.13 15.00 -10.64
C SER A 14 3.52 14.53 -11.06
N TYR A 15 3.78 13.22 -10.96
CA TYR A 15 5.06 12.60 -11.34
C TYR A 15 4.92 11.67 -12.56
N GLY A 16 3.72 11.55 -13.13
CA GLY A 16 3.45 10.62 -14.24
C GLY A 16 3.69 9.15 -13.89
N ALA A 17 3.57 8.78 -12.61
CA ALA A 17 3.86 7.45 -12.10
C ALA A 17 2.60 6.78 -11.53
N ALA A 18 2.57 5.45 -11.51
CA ALA A 18 1.55 4.68 -10.81
C ALA A 18 2.17 3.38 -10.28
N PHE A 19 1.75 2.98 -9.08
CA PHE A 19 2.14 1.74 -8.44
C PHE A 19 0.92 0.85 -8.32
N SER A 20 0.99 -0.34 -8.91
CA SER A 20 -0.10 -1.31 -8.88
C SER A 20 0.37 -2.60 -8.23
N LEU A 21 -0.32 -3.03 -7.18
CA LEU A 21 -0.08 -4.28 -6.47
C LEU A 21 -1.30 -5.17 -6.61
N LYS A 22 -1.06 -6.45 -6.96
CA LYS A 22 -2.12 -7.44 -7.03
C LYS A 22 -2.53 -7.86 -5.62
N THR A 23 -3.81 -7.69 -5.32
CA THR A 23 -4.43 -7.99 -4.03
C THR A 23 -5.34 -9.21 -4.15
N THR A 24 -5.33 -10.05 -3.12
CA THR A 24 -6.21 -11.23 -3.04
C THR A 24 -7.53 -10.86 -2.38
N GLN A 25 -7.45 -10.15 -1.25
CA GLN A 25 -8.59 -9.78 -0.43
C GLN A 25 -8.32 -8.55 0.43
N LYS A 26 -9.39 -7.89 0.87
CA LYS A 26 -9.34 -6.81 1.86
C LYS A 26 -9.50 -7.44 3.25
N LEU A 27 -8.48 -7.28 4.09
CA LEU A 27 -8.43 -7.84 5.44
C LEU A 27 -9.09 -6.92 6.48
N HIS A 28 -8.91 -5.61 6.33
CA HIS A 28 -9.46 -4.61 7.25
C HIS A 28 -9.77 -3.31 6.51
N GLU A 29 -10.78 -2.59 6.97
CA GLU A 29 -11.09 -1.25 6.51
C GLU A 29 -11.70 -0.44 7.64
N GLU A 30 -11.15 0.74 7.87
CA GLU A 30 -11.59 1.63 8.92
C GLU A 30 -11.55 3.08 8.43
N ARG A 31 -12.57 3.85 8.79
CA ARG A 31 -12.57 5.29 8.57
C ARG A 31 -12.54 5.97 9.93
N SER A 32 -11.39 6.53 10.27
CA SER A 32 -11.24 7.39 11.43
C SER A 32 -11.61 8.84 11.09
N PRO A 33 -11.78 9.73 12.08
CA PRO A 33 -11.98 11.15 11.84
C PRO A 33 -10.82 11.83 11.11
N PHE A 34 -9.63 11.22 11.11
CA PHE A 34 -8.40 11.82 10.59
C PHE A 34 -7.98 11.24 9.23
N GLN A 35 -8.24 9.95 9.01
CA GLN A 35 -7.73 9.20 7.86
C GLN A 35 -8.55 7.94 7.60
N HIS A 36 -8.57 7.50 6.35
CA HIS A 36 -9.04 6.18 5.94
C HIS A 36 -7.91 5.17 5.95
N LEU A 37 -8.08 4.08 6.69
CA LEU A 37 -7.15 2.96 6.74
C LEU A 37 -7.78 1.77 6.02
N ALA A 38 -7.05 1.17 5.09
CA ALA A 38 -7.41 -0.11 4.49
C ALA A 38 -6.20 -1.05 4.51
N ILE A 39 -6.46 -2.31 4.81
CA ILE A 39 -5.46 -3.37 4.83
C ILE A 39 -5.86 -4.42 3.82
N TYR A 40 -4.96 -4.74 2.90
CA TYR A 40 -5.14 -5.75 1.86
C TYR A 40 -4.11 -6.86 2.02
N GLU A 41 -4.46 -8.07 1.65
CA GLU A 41 -3.49 -9.13 1.40
C GLU A 41 -3.07 -9.07 -0.07
N THR A 42 -1.77 -9.23 -0.34
CA THR A 42 -1.18 -9.23 -1.68
C THR A 42 -0.63 -10.60 -2.05
N ASP A 43 -0.55 -10.89 -3.36
CA ASP A 43 -0.05 -12.18 -3.86
C ASP A 43 1.42 -12.46 -3.46
N TYR A 44 2.24 -11.42 -3.26
CA TYR A 44 3.70 -11.57 -3.10
C TYR A 44 4.34 -10.69 -2.02
N PHE A 45 3.72 -9.56 -1.66
CA PHE A 45 4.30 -8.57 -0.74
C PHE A 45 3.73 -8.70 0.69
N GLY A 46 2.93 -9.72 0.96
CA GLY A 46 2.26 -9.92 2.23
C GLY A 46 1.14 -8.90 2.44
N THR A 47 1.04 -8.35 3.64
CA THR A 47 -0.01 -7.41 4.02
C THR A 47 0.34 -6.00 3.52
N LEU A 48 -0.53 -5.41 2.70
CA LEU A 48 -0.44 -4.04 2.20
C LEU A 48 -1.31 -3.12 3.07
N MET A 49 -0.68 -2.11 3.68
CA MET A 49 -1.38 -1.05 4.39
C MET A 49 -1.52 0.19 3.50
N VAL A 50 -2.76 0.67 3.39
CA VAL A 50 -3.14 1.86 2.61
C VAL A 50 -3.73 2.91 3.55
N LEU A 51 -3.23 4.14 3.48
CA LEU A 51 -3.78 5.30 4.18
C LEU A 51 -4.25 6.35 3.17
N ASP A 52 -5.54 6.70 3.23
CA ASP A 52 -6.19 7.67 2.33
C ASP A 52 -5.95 7.40 0.82
N GLY A 53 -5.78 6.13 0.45
CA GLY A 53 -5.50 5.71 -0.93
C GLY A 53 -4.02 5.65 -1.29
N CYS A 54 -3.13 6.01 -0.37
CA CYS A 54 -1.68 5.93 -0.54
C CYS A 54 -1.09 4.64 0.05
N ILE A 55 -0.16 4.00 -0.65
CA ILE A 55 0.54 2.81 -0.16
C ILE A 55 1.57 3.24 0.89
N MET A 56 1.47 2.68 2.09
CA MET A 56 2.35 3.08 3.20
C MET A 56 3.48 2.08 3.44
N VAL A 57 3.15 0.80 3.54
CA VAL A 57 4.11 -0.28 3.80
C VAL A 57 3.51 -1.62 3.39
N THR A 58 4.38 -2.54 2.98
CA THR A 58 4.03 -3.96 2.84
C THR A 58 4.81 -4.78 3.86
N ASP A 59 4.26 -5.89 4.36
CA ASP A 59 4.93 -6.77 5.34
C ASP A 59 6.35 -7.15 4.86
N ARG A 60 6.49 -7.42 3.55
CA ARG A 60 7.78 -7.73 2.93
C ARG A 60 8.76 -6.55 2.90
N ASP A 61 8.27 -5.32 2.79
CA ASP A 61 9.07 -4.09 2.83
C ASP A 61 9.23 -3.51 4.25
N ASN A 62 8.58 -4.10 5.26
CA ASN A 62 8.71 -3.65 6.64
C ASN A 62 10.16 -3.75 7.14
N PHE A 63 10.94 -4.67 6.57
CA PHE A 63 12.38 -4.75 6.83
C PHE A 63 13.16 -3.53 6.32
N LEU A 64 12.78 -2.94 5.19
CA LEU A 64 13.47 -1.80 4.59
C LEU A 64 13.10 -0.47 5.27
N TYR A 65 11.85 -0.31 5.69
CA TYR A 65 11.40 0.92 6.39
C TYR A 65 12.07 1.10 7.76
N HIS A 66 12.36 0.01 8.48
CA HIS A 66 13.03 0.09 9.78
C HIS A 66 14.50 0.51 9.68
N GLU A 67 15.19 0.24 8.57
CA GLU A 67 16.58 0.67 8.40
C GLU A 67 16.70 2.14 7.96
N ILE A 68 15.79 2.64 7.13
CA ILE A 68 15.86 4.02 6.61
C ILE A 68 15.51 5.08 7.66
N ILE A 69 14.55 4.80 8.57
CA ILE A 69 14.21 5.74 9.66
C ILE A 69 15.30 5.79 10.73
N TYR A 70 16.03 4.69 10.95
CA TYR A 70 17.10 4.63 11.95
C TYR A 70 18.42 5.23 11.46
N SER A 71 18.63 5.37 10.14
CA SER A 71 19.91 5.84 9.59
C SER A 71 20.07 7.36 9.48
N ASN A 72 19.15 8.16 10.01
CA ASN A 72 19.28 9.62 9.99
C ASN A 72 19.30 10.22 11.41
N PRO A 73 20.49 10.37 12.04
CA PRO A 73 20.67 11.24 13.20
C PRO A 73 20.44 12.72 12.87
#